data_AF-A0A915U7J8-F1
#
_entry.id   AF-A0A915U7J8-F1
#
_cell.length_a   1.000
_cell.length_b   1.000
_cell.length_c   1.000
_cell.angle_alpha   90.00
_cell.angle_beta   90.00
_cell.angle_gamma   90.00
#
_symmetry.space_group_name_H-M   'P 1'
#
loop_
_entity.id
_entity.type
_entity.pdbx_description
1 polymer ?
#
loop_
_entity_poly.entity_id
_entity_poly.type
_entity_poly.pdbx_seq_one_letter_code
_entity_poly.pdbx_strand_id
1 'polypeptide(L)'
;MAEKNGYLYLLGGEDGFLCTFGPQGPVCPCFNVWRSADGATWELVTPAAGWSPRPGHQCQVLFDTFLCFGGFGFPTNPFVPAHPRDLWESRDGATWTLVSESPWNADGPEDVKYDFDSLVVRGGQGGMRPSIFTFGGDREASFAAPDPALVDDDVWSFSPAPKRR
;
A
#
# COMPACT_ATOMS: atom_id res chain seq x y z
N MET A 1 3.59 0.03 8.01
CA MET A 1 4.70 -0.72 8.67
C MET A 1 4.31 -2.19 8.72
N ALA A 2 5.26 -3.12 8.62
CA ALA A 2 5.01 -4.57 8.70
C ALA A 2 6.03 -5.29 9.59
N GLU A 3 5.68 -6.45 10.12
CA GLU A 3 6.61 -7.33 10.84
C GLU A 3 6.78 -8.64 10.06
N LYS A 4 8.05 -9.06 9.87
CA LYS A 4 8.39 -10.30 9.19
C LYS A 4 9.73 -10.83 9.67
N ASN A 5 9.78 -12.11 10.01
CA ASN A 5 11.01 -12.80 10.40
C ASN A 5 11.78 -12.12 11.54
N GLY A 6 11.06 -11.51 12.50
CA GLY A 6 11.66 -10.82 13.64
C GLY A 6 12.22 -9.42 13.32
N TYR A 7 11.92 -8.88 12.15
CA TYR A 7 12.25 -7.50 11.78
C TYR A 7 10.98 -6.68 11.62
N LEU A 8 11.06 -5.43 12.06
CA LEU A 8 10.16 -4.36 11.68
C LEU A 8 10.57 -3.83 10.31
N TYR A 9 9.59 -3.59 9.44
CA TYR A 9 9.79 -3.02 8.11
C TYR A 9 8.99 -1.72 7.96
N LEU A 10 9.68 -0.68 7.51
CA LEU A 10 9.09 0.57 7.04
C LEU A 10 9.12 0.56 5.51
N LEU A 11 7.96 0.69 4.88
CA LEU A 11 7.81 0.55 3.43
C LEU A 11 7.12 1.80 2.87
N GLY A 12 7.87 2.66 2.18
CA GLY A 12 7.38 3.95 1.72
C GLY A 12 6.96 4.86 2.86
N GLY A 13 5.89 5.63 2.65
CA GLY A 13 5.29 6.53 3.63
C GLY A 13 5.32 7.97 3.15
N GLU A 14 5.55 8.91 4.06
CA GLU A 14 5.68 10.33 3.77
C GLU A 14 6.68 10.98 4.71
N ASP A 15 7.25 12.10 4.26
CA ASP A 15 8.05 13.00 5.09
C ASP A 15 7.19 14.21 5.45
N GLY A 16 6.68 14.25 6.68
CA GLY A 16 5.66 15.22 7.12
C GLY A 16 4.23 14.78 6.76
N PHE A 17 3.34 15.76 6.50
CA PHE A 17 1.95 15.51 6.07
C PHE A 17 1.80 15.52 4.54
N LEU A 18 2.68 16.24 3.84
CA LEU A 18 2.81 16.22 2.39
C LEU A 18 4.29 16.26 2.07
N CYS A 19 4.71 15.49 1.08
CA CYS A 19 6.07 15.59 0.57
C CYS A 19 6.41 17.01 0.14
N THR A 20 7.68 17.40 0.28
CA THR A 20 8.17 18.62 -0.36
C THR A 20 8.06 18.49 -1.87
N PHE A 21 7.39 19.45 -2.50
CA PHE A 21 7.27 19.54 -3.96
C PHE A 21 8.37 20.42 -4.53
N GLY A 22 9.14 19.84 -5.44
CA GLY A 22 10.08 20.56 -6.29
C GLY A 22 9.43 20.94 -7.63
N PRO A 23 10.16 21.64 -8.51
CA PRO A 23 9.64 22.08 -9.80
C PRO A 23 9.18 20.95 -10.74
N GLN A 24 9.57 19.71 -10.45
CA GLN A 24 9.26 18.51 -11.24
C GLN A 24 8.34 17.52 -10.51
N GLY A 25 7.82 17.85 -9.31
CA GLY A 25 6.97 16.97 -8.52
C GLY A 25 7.52 16.68 -7.11
N PRO A 26 7.01 15.64 -6.42
CA PRO A 26 7.43 15.31 -5.05
C PRO A 26 8.91 14.88 -5.01
N VAL A 27 9.65 15.40 -4.02
CA VAL A 27 11.09 15.15 -3.82
C VAL A 27 11.35 14.10 -2.73
N CYS A 28 10.32 13.40 -2.30
CA CYS A 28 10.38 12.38 -1.25
C CYS A 28 10.52 10.97 -1.85
N PRO A 29 11.46 10.13 -1.38
CA PRO A 29 11.57 8.75 -1.81
C PRO A 29 10.55 7.86 -1.07
N CYS A 30 9.25 8.09 -1.27
CA CYS A 30 8.16 7.33 -0.63
C CYS A 30 7.96 5.91 -1.19
N PHE A 31 9.03 5.32 -1.69
CA PHE A 31 9.09 4.00 -2.30
C PHE A 31 10.34 3.22 -1.87
N ASN A 32 11.10 3.74 -0.89
CA ASN A 32 12.19 3.00 -0.27
C ASN A 32 11.66 2.02 0.78
N VAL A 33 12.49 1.03 1.14
CA VAL A 33 12.18 0.06 2.18
C VAL A 33 13.33 0.00 3.16
N TRP A 34 13.00 0.11 4.44
CA TRP A 34 13.93 -0.02 5.55
C TRP A 34 13.48 -1.14 6.47
N ARG A 35 14.42 -1.74 7.20
CA ARG A 35 14.08 -2.68 8.27
C ARG A 35 14.92 -2.45 9.52
N SER A 36 14.46 -2.98 10.63
CA SER A 36 15.13 -2.93 11.93
C SER A 36 14.78 -4.15 12.75
N ALA A 37 15.77 -4.70 13.47
CA ALA A 37 15.56 -5.80 14.41
C ALA A 37 15.17 -5.32 15.82
N ASP A 38 15.45 -4.05 16.14
CA ASP A 38 15.33 -3.47 17.49
C ASP A 38 14.46 -2.20 17.54
N GLY A 39 14.03 -1.68 16.39
CA GLY A 39 13.31 -0.42 16.24
C GLY A 39 14.17 0.84 16.40
N ALA A 40 15.46 0.70 16.73
CA ALA A 40 16.38 1.82 16.97
C ALA A 40 17.37 1.99 15.82
N THR A 41 17.91 0.88 15.32
CA THR A 41 18.88 0.86 14.22
C THR A 41 18.19 0.39 12.95
N TRP A 42 18.24 1.21 11.91
CA TRP A 42 17.55 0.94 10.64
C TRP A 42 18.55 0.74 9.51
N GLU A 43 18.31 -0.30 8.70
CA GLU A 43 19.08 -0.60 7.50
C GLU A 43 18.22 -0.46 6.25
N LEU A 44 18.78 0.17 5.22
CA LEU A 44 18.12 0.34 3.94
C LEU A 44 18.12 -1.01 3.20
N VAL A 45 16.93 -1.52 2.91
CA VAL A 45 16.73 -2.78 2.17
C VAL A 45 16.77 -2.51 0.66
N THR A 46 16.03 -1.51 0.20
CA THR A 46 16.12 -1.02 -1.18
C THR A 46 15.80 0.48 -1.24
N PRO A 47 16.57 1.28 -2.01
CA PRO A 47 16.21 2.67 -2.27
C PRO A 47 15.01 2.80 -3.21
N ALA A 48 14.69 1.75 -3.98
CA ALA A 48 13.65 1.76 -5.01
C ALA A 48 12.90 0.42 -5.09
N ALA A 49 11.72 0.34 -4.46
CA ALA A 49 10.89 -0.86 -4.51
C ALA A 49 10.08 -0.98 -5.83
N GLY A 50 9.98 0.07 -6.64
CA GLY A 50 9.43 0.01 -8.00
C GLY A 50 7.97 0.44 -8.14
N TRP A 51 7.17 0.44 -7.06
CA TRP A 51 5.90 1.15 -7.04
C TRP A 51 6.10 2.66 -7.00
N SER A 52 5.07 3.38 -7.46
CA SER A 52 5.05 4.83 -7.38
C SER A 52 5.02 5.32 -5.91
N PRO A 53 5.69 6.44 -5.59
CA PRO A 53 5.58 7.07 -4.28
C PRO A 53 4.13 7.45 -3.98
N ARG A 54 3.69 7.11 -2.77
CA ARG A 54 2.32 7.32 -2.27
C ARG A 54 2.28 7.33 -0.73
N PRO A 55 1.55 8.24 -0.10
CA PRO A 55 1.07 8.09 1.28
C PRO A 55 -0.19 7.22 1.37
N GLY A 56 -0.59 6.89 2.60
CA GLY A 56 -1.86 6.22 2.90
C GLY A 56 -2.00 4.78 2.37
N HIS A 57 -0.93 4.18 1.83
CA HIS A 57 -0.95 2.78 1.40
C HIS A 57 -0.74 1.83 2.58
N GLN A 58 -1.16 0.58 2.39
CA GLN A 58 -0.90 -0.49 3.35
C GLN A 58 0.06 -1.50 2.75
N CYS A 59 0.88 -2.09 3.61
CA CYS A 59 1.76 -3.21 3.29
C CYS A 59 1.57 -4.31 4.33
N GLN A 60 1.03 -5.45 3.91
CA GLN A 60 0.68 -6.56 4.79
C GLN A 60 1.48 -7.82 4.47
N VAL A 61 1.70 -8.68 5.47
CA VAL A 61 2.43 -9.94 5.29
C VAL A 61 1.45 -11.11 5.31
N LEU A 62 1.31 -11.78 4.17
CA LEU A 62 0.50 -12.99 4.02
C LEU A 62 1.35 -14.08 3.35
N PHE A 63 1.37 -15.29 3.90
CA PHE A 63 2.18 -16.41 3.39
C PHE A 63 3.68 -16.12 3.23
N ASP A 64 4.27 -15.39 4.18
CA ASP A 64 5.69 -14.98 4.11
C ASP A 64 6.01 -14.09 2.90
N THR A 65 5.01 -13.40 2.37
CA THR A 65 5.11 -12.44 1.27
C THR A 65 4.50 -11.13 1.72
N PHE A 66 5.24 -10.03 1.55
CA PHE A 66 4.69 -8.69 1.63
C PHE A 66 3.78 -8.42 0.45
N LEU A 67 2.66 -7.74 0.70
CA LEU A 67 1.69 -7.27 -0.27
C LEU A 67 1.43 -5.79 0.00
N CYS A 68 1.77 -4.92 -0.95
CA CYS A 68 1.60 -3.47 -0.84
C CYS A 68 0.59 -2.96 -1.87
N PHE A 69 -0.36 -2.13 -1.43
CA PHE A 69 -1.49 -1.69 -2.24
C PHE A 69 -2.17 -0.45 -1.65
N GLY A 70 -3.01 0.19 -2.46
CA GLY A 70 -3.78 1.37 -2.09
C GLY A 70 -2.91 2.60 -1.95
N GLY A 71 -3.47 3.61 -1.26
CA GLY A 71 -2.83 4.89 -1.01
C GLY A 71 -3.08 5.90 -2.12
N PHE A 72 -2.64 7.13 -1.87
CA PHE A 72 -2.82 8.26 -2.75
C PHE A 72 -1.52 8.55 -3.50
N GLY A 73 -1.50 8.38 -4.81
CA GLY A 73 -0.35 8.78 -5.62
C GLY A 73 -0.34 10.29 -5.85
N PHE A 74 0.85 10.85 -5.98
CA PHE A 74 1.00 12.29 -6.17
C PHE A 74 0.51 12.72 -7.55
N PRO A 75 -0.32 13.77 -7.65
CA PRO A 75 -0.78 14.29 -8.92
C PRO A 75 0.39 14.83 -9.74
N THR A 76 0.33 14.64 -11.06
CA THR A 76 1.30 15.18 -12.01
C THR A 76 0.92 16.61 -12.43
N ASN A 77 1.76 17.25 -13.26
CA ASN A 77 1.42 18.52 -13.92
C ASN A 77 1.31 18.26 -15.45
N PRO A 78 0.13 18.43 -16.08
CA PRO A 78 -1.14 18.90 -15.51
C PRO A 78 -1.75 17.92 -14.51
N PHE A 79 -2.60 18.42 -13.60
CA PHE A 79 -3.21 17.62 -12.52
C PHE A 79 -3.99 16.43 -13.08
N VAL A 80 -3.53 15.23 -12.74
CA VAL A 80 -4.23 13.97 -12.97
C VAL A 80 -4.30 13.26 -11.61
N PRO A 81 -5.50 12.91 -11.09
CA PRO A 81 -5.62 12.07 -9.91
C PRO A 81 -4.83 10.79 -10.14
N ALA A 82 -3.85 10.54 -9.28
CA ALA A 82 -3.00 9.38 -9.37
C ALA A 82 -3.41 8.44 -8.26
N HIS A 83 -4.52 7.72 -8.39
CA HIS A 83 -4.82 6.66 -7.44
C HIS A 83 -4.32 5.33 -7.99
N PRO A 84 -3.23 4.81 -7.42
CA PRO A 84 -2.62 3.61 -7.92
C PRO A 84 -3.47 2.39 -7.53
N ARG A 85 -4.05 1.79 -8.57
CA ARG A 85 -4.76 0.51 -8.48
C ARG A 85 -3.81 -0.67 -8.57
N ASP A 86 -2.55 -0.55 -8.21
CA ASP A 86 -1.61 -1.66 -8.32
C ASP A 86 -1.54 -2.45 -7.00
N LEU A 87 -1.26 -3.75 -7.14
CA LEU A 87 -0.89 -4.63 -6.04
C LEU A 87 0.49 -5.18 -6.33
N TRP A 88 1.41 -4.99 -5.39
CA TRP A 88 2.78 -5.47 -5.51
C TRP A 88 3.11 -6.49 -4.44
N GLU A 89 3.96 -7.46 -4.78
CA GLU A 89 4.43 -8.48 -3.84
C GLU A 89 5.96 -8.57 -3.75
N SER A 90 6.46 -8.95 -2.57
CA SER A 90 7.87 -9.30 -2.36
C SER A 90 8.03 -10.27 -1.20
N ARG A 91 9.04 -11.15 -1.29
CA ARG A 91 9.41 -12.05 -0.18
C ARG A 91 10.49 -11.48 0.73
N ASP A 92 11.34 -10.61 0.19
CA ASP A 92 12.55 -10.11 0.86
C ASP A 92 12.47 -8.61 1.21
N GLY A 93 11.50 -7.90 0.65
CA GLY A 93 11.36 -6.44 0.77
C GLY A 93 12.32 -5.66 -0.14
N ALA A 94 13.18 -6.34 -0.90
CA ALA A 94 14.16 -5.73 -1.79
C ALA A 94 13.73 -5.81 -3.25
N THR A 95 13.23 -6.98 -3.68
CA THR A 95 12.78 -7.23 -5.05
C THR A 95 11.27 -7.34 -5.07
N TRP A 96 10.60 -6.52 -5.87
CA TRP A 96 9.14 -6.47 -5.92
C TRP A 96 8.62 -6.81 -7.31
N THR A 97 7.43 -7.40 -7.35
CA THR A 97 6.74 -7.80 -8.58
C THR A 97 5.31 -7.29 -8.55
N LEU A 98 4.89 -6.66 -9.64
CA LEU A 98 3.51 -6.26 -9.86
C LEU A 98 2.64 -7.50 -10.04
N VAL A 99 1.66 -7.69 -9.15
CA VAL A 99 0.73 -8.82 -9.15
C VAL A 99 -0.52 -8.49 -9.96
N SER A 100 -1.03 -7.27 -9.85
CA SER A 100 -2.23 -6.79 -10.55
C SER A 100 -2.20 -5.28 -10.71
N GLU A 101 -2.77 -4.77 -11.80
CA GLU A 101 -3.05 -3.34 -12.05
C GLU A 101 -4.48 -2.93 -11.66
N SER A 102 -5.25 -3.86 -11.11
CA SER A 102 -6.55 -3.62 -10.47
C SER A 102 -6.81 -4.74 -9.46
N PRO A 103 -6.29 -4.65 -8.23
CA PRO A 103 -6.71 -5.53 -7.17
C PRO A 103 -8.16 -5.20 -6.80
N TRP A 104 -8.83 -6.19 -6.21
CA TRP A 104 -10.16 -6.05 -5.61
C TRP A 104 -11.33 -5.72 -6.56
N ASN A 105 -11.12 -5.69 -7.88
CA ASN A 105 -12.09 -5.25 -8.90
C ASN A 105 -12.33 -3.72 -8.90
N ALA A 106 -11.30 -2.92 -8.65
CA ALA A 106 -11.36 -1.48 -8.90
C ALA A 106 -11.51 -1.20 -10.41
N ASP A 107 -12.65 -0.68 -10.83
CA ASP A 107 -12.94 -0.34 -12.23
C ASP A 107 -12.15 0.91 -12.64
N GLY A 108 -11.94 1.84 -11.71
CA GLY A 108 -11.19 3.08 -11.93
C GLY A 108 -10.39 3.57 -10.71
N PRO A 109 -9.49 4.56 -10.89
CA PRO A 109 -8.73 5.16 -9.79
C PRO A 109 -9.61 5.68 -8.64
N GLU A 110 -10.84 6.09 -8.94
CA GLU A 110 -11.86 6.50 -7.98
C GLU A 110 -12.26 5.41 -6.97
N ASP A 111 -12.00 4.13 -7.27
CA ASP A 111 -12.35 3.03 -6.37
C ASP A 111 -11.25 2.71 -5.34
N VAL A 112 -10.07 3.33 -5.48
CA VAL A 112 -8.92 3.06 -4.62
C VAL A 112 -9.09 3.73 -3.26
N LYS A 113 -8.86 2.96 -2.20
CA LYS A 113 -8.84 3.44 -0.83
C LYS A 113 -7.51 4.09 -0.45
N TYR A 114 -7.57 5.16 0.32
CA TYR A 114 -6.49 5.64 1.18
C TYR A 114 -7.02 5.79 2.62
N ASP A 115 -6.09 6.02 3.56
CA ASP A 115 -6.35 6.15 5.01
C ASP A 115 -7.24 5.06 5.63
N PHE A 116 -7.13 3.84 5.10
CA PHE A 116 -7.87 2.66 5.51
C PHE A 116 -7.08 1.78 6.47
N ASP A 117 -7.80 0.94 7.22
CA ASP A 117 -7.20 -0.12 8.04
C ASP A 117 -7.28 -1.48 7.34
N SER A 118 -6.42 -2.41 7.73
CA SER A 118 -6.38 -3.75 7.14
C SER A 118 -6.05 -4.85 8.14
N LEU A 119 -6.67 -6.02 7.93
CA LEU A 119 -6.49 -7.20 8.77
C LEU A 119 -6.05 -8.41 7.93
N VAL A 120 -4.95 -9.03 8.35
CA VAL A 120 -4.48 -10.31 7.80
C VAL A 120 -5.14 -11.45 8.55
N VAL A 121 -5.90 -12.28 7.84
CA VAL A 121 -6.48 -13.52 8.36
C VAL A 121 -5.73 -14.70 7.74
N ARG A 122 -5.15 -15.58 8.57
CA ARG A 122 -4.38 -16.75 8.11
C ARG A 122 -5.27 -17.95 7.71
N GLY A 123 -6.54 -17.70 7.42
CA GLY A 123 -7.59 -18.70 7.28
C GLY A 123 -8.26 -19.03 8.61
N GLY A 124 -9.30 -19.88 8.59
CA GLY A 124 -10.04 -20.15 9.81
C GLY A 124 -11.27 -21.05 9.64
N GLN A 125 -12.08 -21.08 10.70
CA GLN A 125 -13.28 -21.90 10.80
C GLN A 125 -14.22 -21.64 9.61
N GLY A 126 -14.85 -22.69 9.07
CA GLY A 126 -15.73 -22.58 7.90
C GLY A 126 -15.03 -22.56 6.54
N GLY A 127 -13.72 -22.88 6.47
CA GLY A 127 -12.99 -22.97 5.20
C GLY A 127 -12.54 -21.62 4.64
N MET A 128 -12.51 -20.59 5.49
CA MET A 128 -12.00 -19.28 5.12
C MET A 128 -10.55 -19.40 4.67
N ARG A 129 -10.28 -18.92 3.46
CA ARG A 129 -8.93 -18.88 2.92
C ARG A 129 -8.11 -17.82 3.65
N PRO A 130 -6.78 -17.91 3.60
CA PRO A 130 -5.95 -16.81 4.08
C PRO A 130 -6.15 -15.59 3.18
N SER A 131 -6.44 -14.46 3.80
CA SER A 131 -6.95 -13.28 3.14
C SER A 131 -6.48 -12.01 3.85
N ILE A 132 -6.48 -10.90 3.11
CA ILE A 132 -6.40 -9.55 3.67
C ILE A 132 -7.77 -8.92 3.52
N PHE A 133 -8.27 -8.34 4.61
CA PHE A 133 -9.48 -7.51 4.61
C PHE A 133 -9.09 -6.05 4.79
N THR A 134 -9.81 -5.14 4.15
CA THR A 134 -9.67 -3.70 4.36
C THR A 134 -10.98 -3.10 4.88
N PHE A 135 -10.89 -2.10 5.74
CA PHE A 135 -12.01 -1.47 6.41
C PHE A 135 -11.84 0.04 6.40
N GLY A 136 -12.94 0.76 6.20
CA GLY A 136 -12.91 2.21 6.17
C GLY A 136 -12.08 2.73 4.99
N GLY A 137 -11.59 3.95 5.21
CA GLY A 137 -10.88 4.75 4.22
C GLY A 137 -11.82 5.69 3.49
N ASP A 138 -11.29 6.28 2.45
CA ASP A 138 -11.93 7.27 1.62
C ASP A 138 -11.38 7.18 0.19
N ARG A 139 -12.11 7.85 -0.72
CA ARG A 139 -11.90 7.85 -2.17
C ARG A 139 -11.69 9.27 -2.72
N GLU A 140 -11.43 10.26 -1.86
CA GLU A 140 -11.20 11.65 -2.26
C GLU A 140 -10.06 11.77 -3.28
N ALA A 141 -10.35 12.51 -4.35
CA ALA A 141 -9.39 12.86 -5.38
C ALA A 141 -8.65 14.17 -5.10
N SER A 142 -8.91 14.83 -3.95
CA SER A 142 -8.39 16.15 -3.63
C SER A 142 -8.26 16.41 -2.13
N PHE A 143 -7.05 16.74 -1.69
CA PHE A 143 -6.78 17.23 -0.32
C PHE A 143 -7.28 18.65 -0.07
N ALA A 144 -7.46 19.46 -1.12
CA ALA A 144 -7.82 20.88 -0.98
C ALA A 144 -9.33 21.10 -0.83
N ALA A 145 -10.13 20.11 -1.22
CA ALA A 145 -11.58 20.14 -1.18
C ALA A 145 -12.10 18.71 -0.92
N PRO A 146 -11.97 18.21 0.32
CA PRO A 146 -12.46 16.88 0.67
C PRO A 146 -13.98 16.81 0.48
N ASP A 147 -14.45 15.70 -0.07
CA ASP A 147 -15.88 15.43 -0.24
C ASP A 147 -16.30 14.36 0.78
N PRO A 148 -17.10 14.73 1.80
CA PRO A 148 -17.50 13.78 2.84
C PRO A 148 -18.38 12.63 2.30
N ALA A 149 -18.89 12.72 1.07
CA ALA A 149 -19.59 11.62 0.42
C ALA A 149 -18.64 10.52 -0.11
N LEU A 150 -17.32 10.75 -0.09
CA LEU A 150 -16.31 9.80 -0.56
C LEU A 150 -15.69 8.95 0.55
N VAL A 151 -16.19 9.06 1.79
CA VAL A 151 -15.86 8.12 2.87
C VAL A 151 -16.39 6.74 2.50
N ASP A 152 -15.53 5.72 2.60
CA ASP A 152 -15.83 4.34 2.23
C ASP A 152 -16.06 3.46 3.47
N ASP A 153 -17.28 2.96 3.64
CA ASP A 153 -17.65 2.01 4.71
C ASP A 153 -17.62 0.54 4.23
N ASP A 154 -17.21 0.28 2.98
CA ASP A 154 -17.16 -1.06 2.40
C ASP A 154 -16.02 -1.88 2.99
N VAL A 155 -16.22 -3.20 3.05
CA VAL A 155 -15.18 -4.18 3.38
C VAL A 155 -14.75 -4.90 2.12
N TRP A 156 -13.47 -4.82 1.79
CA TRP A 156 -12.91 -5.52 0.63
C TRP A 156 -12.02 -6.66 1.10
N SER A 157 -11.91 -7.71 0.28
CA SER A 157 -11.05 -8.86 0.61
C SER A 157 -10.21 -9.30 -0.58
N PHE A 158 -8.95 -9.62 -0.32
CA PHE A 158 -8.03 -10.23 -1.27
C PHE A 158 -7.58 -11.56 -0.71
N SER A 159 -7.70 -12.59 -1.55
CA SER A 159 -7.13 -13.90 -1.30
C SER A 159 -6.24 -14.25 -2.48
N PRO A 160 -4.92 -14.42 -2.31
CA PRO A 160 -4.08 -14.87 -3.39
C PRO A 160 -4.56 -16.25 -3.86
N ALA A 161 -4.45 -16.50 -5.17
CA ALA A 161 -4.83 -17.78 -5.74
C ALA A 161 -4.06 -18.91 -5.02
N PRO A 162 -4.68 -20.09 -4.80
CA PRO A 162 -3.97 -21.23 -4.24
C PRO A 162 -2.73 -21.53 -5.08
N LYS A 163 -1.53 -21.42 -4.50
CA LYS A 163 -0.32 -21.84 -5.21
C LYS A 163 -0.42 -23.35 -5.43
N ARG A 164 -0.56 -23.77 -6.69
CA ARG A 164 -0.48 -25.19 -7.07
C ARG A 164 0.91 -25.69 -6.65
N ARG A 165 0.93 -26.75 -5.84
CA ARG A 165 2.15 -27.48 -5.50
C ARG A 165 2.64 -28.26 -6.71
#